data_AF-N8QA91-F1
#
_entry.id   AF-N8QA91-F1
#
_cell.length_a   1.000
_cell.length_b   1.000
_cell.length_c   1.000
_cell.angle_alpha   90.00
_cell.angle_beta   90.00
_cell.angle_gamma   90.00
#
_symmetry.space_group_name_H-M   'P 1'
#
loop_
_entity.id
_entity.type
_entity.pdbx_description
1 polymer ?
#
loop_
_entity_poly.entity_id
_entity_poly.type
_entity_poly.pdbx_seq_one_letter_code
_entity_poly.pdbx_strand_id
1 'polypeptide(L)'
;MAKPRIFVSSTYYDLKHIRASLSLFIDSLGYESILFEKGQIAFVSDDPLDISCYREAETADIFVLIIGGRYGSETSTEKIDGDKSQYTNYNSITRKEYETASENHIPTYILIEKGVYAEYQTYKRNKKNTDIEYAHVDNINIFRLIDDIYKKPNNNPIFSFEKYNEIEEWLRDQWAGLFKDFLIKRGNIKKLESLQSQIRHLETLNLTLKNYLEVLLYADKNLETQNIIQKENEKISKSQLIEHIHNLFIVSYLFDGKTLNSNQIEELISILKMSENPFDFIHRVSSHLPISSNSYSSSITHLNDKNMAFLNDINELRTTIGLSKWKYI
;
A
#
# COMPACT_ATOMS: atom_id res chain seq x y z
N MET A 1 -15.34 7.93 21.53
CA MET A 1 -15.44 7.87 20.05
C MET A 1 -14.03 7.84 19.50
N ALA A 2 -13.75 7.01 18.49
CA ALA A 2 -12.43 7.01 17.84
C ALA A 2 -12.27 8.34 17.09
N LYS A 3 -11.21 9.09 17.41
CA LYS A 3 -10.88 10.36 16.77
C LYS A 3 -9.72 10.13 15.80
N PRO A 4 -9.73 10.74 14.61
CA PRO A 4 -8.56 10.74 13.73
C PRO A 4 -7.32 11.26 14.46
N ARG A 5 -6.24 10.50 14.37
CA ARG A 5 -4.95 10.79 15.01
C ARG A 5 -4.01 11.43 14.00
N ILE A 6 -3.58 12.65 14.27
CA ILE A 6 -2.75 13.44 13.36
C ILE A 6 -1.37 13.62 13.99
N PHE A 7 -0.35 13.02 13.38
CA PHE A 7 1.02 13.15 13.83
C PHE A 7 1.67 14.40 13.24
N VAL A 8 2.19 15.28 14.11
CA VAL A 8 2.86 16.52 13.70
C VAL A 8 4.38 16.39 13.89
N SER A 9 5.09 16.14 12.79
CA SER A 9 6.54 16.02 12.74
C SER A 9 7.18 17.34 12.31
N SER A 10 8.13 17.83 13.11
CA SER A 10 8.97 18.98 12.76
C SER A 10 10.16 19.08 13.73
N THR A 11 11.10 19.97 13.42
CA THR A 11 12.01 20.49 14.44
C THR A 11 11.24 21.27 15.51
N TYR A 12 11.66 21.15 16.77
CA TYR A 12 10.88 21.67 17.90
C TYR A 12 11.15 23.16 18.19
N TYR A 13 12.42 23.56 18.31
CA TYR A 13 12.79 24.86 18.89
C TYR A 13 12.40 26.06 18.02
N ASP A 14 12.61 25.97 16.72
CA ASP A 14 12.31 26.99 15.72
C ASP A 14 10.82 27.09 15.40
N LEU A 15 10.10 25.97 15.40
CA LEU A 15 8.69 25.90 15.01
C LEU A 15 7.71 25.80 16.19
N LYS A 16 8.18 25.98 17.44
CA LYS A 16 7.40 25.81 18.67
C LYS A 16 6.03 26.50 18.65
N HIS A 17 5.98 27.75 18.20
CA HIS A 17 4.73 28.53 18.13
C HIS A 17 3.76 28.01 17.07
N ILE A 18 4.29 27.58 15.93
CA ILE A 18 3.50 26.99 14.83
C ILE A 18 2.94 25.65 15.28
N ARG A 19 3.75 24.79 15.92
CA ARG A 19 3.32 23.49 16.46
C ARG A 19 2.20 23.63 17.49
N ALA A 20 2.36 24.56 18.44
CA ALA A 20 1.34 24.81 19.47
C ALA A 20 0.02 25.29 18.85
N SER A 21 0.09 26.22 17.89
CA SER A 21 -1.09 26.73 17.18
C SER A 21 -1.76 25.61 16.35
N LEU A 22 -0.96 24.80 15.66
CA LEU A 22 -1.44 23.67 14.87
C LEU A 22 -2.13 22.61 15.73
N SER A 23 -1.60 22.32 16.92
CA SER A 23 -2.25 21.42 17.89
C SER A 23 -3.63 21.93 18.28
N LEU A 24 -3.78 23.22 18.59
CA LEU A 24 -5.07 23.83 18.93
C LEU A 24 -6.06 23.74 17.77
N PHE A 25 -5.61 24.00 16.54
CA PHE A 25 -6.44 23.84 15.35
C PHE A 25 -6.92 22.41 15.15
N ILE A 26 -6.02 21.42 15.24
CA ILE A 26 -6.36 20.00 15.11
C ILE A 26 -7.38 19.59 16.19
N ASP A 27 -7.13 19.97 17.43
CA ASP A 27 -8.03 19.68 18.55
C ASP A 27 -9.40 20.36 18.36
N SER A 28 -9.44 21.57 17.78
CA SER A 28 -10.68 22.31 17.49
C SER A 28 -11.58 21.64 16.45
N LEU A 29 -11.00 20.83 15.55
CA LEU A 29 -11.75 20.02 14.58
C LEU A 29 -12.30 18.72 15.20
N GLY A 30 -11.97 18.43 16.46
CA GLY A 30 -12.34 17.19 17.13
C GLY A 30 -11.40 16.02 16.85
N TYR A 31 -10.24 16.27 16.26
CA TYR A 31 -9.18 15.29 16.03
C TYR A 31 -8.24 15.21 17.24
N GLU A 32 -7.29 14.29 17.19
CA GLU A 32 -6.26 14.12 18.21
C GLU A 32 -4.89 14.47 17.63
N SER A 33 -4.28 15.55 18.10
CA SER A 33 -2.94 15.94 17.66
C SER A 33 -1.85 15.20 18.44
N ILE A 34 -1.09 14.31 17.80
CA ILE A 34 0.07 13.65 18.41
C ILE A 34 1.29 14.55 18.24
N LEU A 35 1.83 15.03 19.36
CA LEU A 35 3.10 15.78 19.41
C LEU A 35 4.00 15.21 20.51
N PHE A 36 5.30 15.14 20.25
CA PHE A 36 6.31 14.68 21.21
C PHE A 36 6.26 15.45 22.53
N GLU A 37 6.14 16.78 22.47
CA GLU A 37 6.18 17.67 23.64
C GLU A 37 4.93 17.61 24.52
N LYS A 38 3.80 17.10 24.00
CA LYS A 38 2.51 17.07 24.71
C LYS A 38 2.42 15.90 25.69
N GLY A 39 3.45 15.04 25.74
CA GLY A 39 3.50 13.87 26.63
C GLY A 39 2.47 12.79 26.28
N GLN A 40 1.96 12.80 25.04
CA GLN A 40 0.97 11.83 24.56
C GLN A 40 1.59 10.55 24.01
N ILE A 41 2.92 10.50 23.92
CA ILE A 41 3.68 9.32 23.49
C ILE A 41 4.03 8.51 24.74
N ALA A 42 3.63 7.24 24.76
CA ALA A 42 3.99 6.33 25.84
C ALA A 42 5.44 5.86 25.65
N PHE A 43 6.37 6.42 26.43
CA PHE A 43 7.78 6.04 26.38
C PHE A 43 8.03 4.74 27.14
N VAL A 44 8.73 3.81 26.49
CA VAL A 44 9.25 2.60 27.14
C VAL A 44 10.59 2.93 27.77
N SER A 45 10.78 2.60 29.06
CA SER A 45 12.00 2.96 29.80
C SER A 45 13.30 2.37 29.22
N ASP A 46 13.19 1.26 28.50
CA ASP A 46 14.33 0.53 27.93
C ASP A 46 14.68 0.99 26.49
N ASP A 47 13.82 1.78 25.84
CA ASP A 47 14.02 2.23 24.45
C ASP A 47 14.48 3.70 24.37
N PRO A 48 15.33 4.04 23.40
CA PRO A 48 15.55 5.44 23.00
C PRO A 48 14.24 6.19 22.69
N LEU A 49 14.21 7.49 23.02
CA LEU A 49 13.00 8.33 22.90
C LEU A 49 12.41 8.37 21.49
N ASP A 50 13.28 8.38 20.48
CA ASP A 50 12.92 8.45 19.07
C ASP A 50 12.21 7.18 18.57
N ILE A 51 12.52 6.00 19.13
CA ILE A 51 11.83 4.74 18.79
C ILE A 51 10.34 4.83 19.13
N SER A 52 10.01 5.44 20.26
CA SER A 52 8.61 5.61 20.66
C SER A 52 7.86 6.55 19.71
N CYS A 53 8.55 7.59 19.19
CA CYS A 53 7.98 8.47 18.17
C CYS A 53 7.70 7.73 16.85
N TYR A 54 8.59 6.82 16.42
CA TYR A 54 8.40 6.05 15.19
C TYR A 54 7.18 5.13 15.27
N ARG A 55 6.93 4.49 16.42
CA ARG A 55 5.74 3.66 16.65
C ARG A 55 4.44 4.47 16.57
N GLU A 56 4.44 5.70 17.10
CA GLU A 56 3.29 6.58 17.01
C GLU A 56 3.07 7.11 15.59
N ALA A 57 4.15 7.39 14.86
CA ALA A 57 4.08 7.78 13.44
C ALA A 57 3.51 6.66 12.56
N GLU A 58 3.83 5.39 12.85
CA GLU A 58 3.28 4.21 12.14
C GLU A 58 1.77 4.02 12.35
N THR A 59 1.24 4.42 13.51
CA THR A 59 -0.18 4.23 13.86
C THR A 59 -1.04 5.47 13.66
N ALA A 60 -0.50 6.52 13.05
CA ALA A 60 -1.21 7.75 12.76
C ALA A 60 -2.15 7.60 11.54
N ASP A 61 -3.27 8.34 11.55
CA ASP A 61 -4.19 8.36 10.41
C ASP A 61 -3.75 9.37 9.34
N ILE A 62 -3.16 10.48 9.78
CA ILE A 62 -2.62 11.55 8.93
C ILE A 62 -1.27 11.98 9.48
N PHE A 63 -0.31 12.22 8.59
CA PHE A 63 0.99 12.77 8.92
C PHE A 63 1.12 14.20 8.39
N VAL A 64 1.57 15.12 9.25
CA VAL A 64 1.87 16.51 8.88
C VAL A 64 3.35 16.77 9.15
N LEU A 65 4.10 17.02 8.09
CA LEU A 65 5.52 17.36 8.15
C LEU A 65 5.70 18.87 7.99
N ILE A 66 6.34 19.52 8.94
CA ILE A 66 6.74 20.93 8.83
C ILE A 66 8.27 21.01 8.73
N ILE A 67 8.74 21.56 7.61
CA ILE A 67 10.15 21.75 7.30
C ILE A 67 10.49 23.23 7.50
N GLY A 68 11.24 23.52 8.56
CA GLY A 68 11.81 24.83 8.86
C GLY A 68 13.29 24.90 8.47
N GLY A 69 13.97 25.95 8.95
CA GLY A 69 15.39 26.18 8.71
C GLY A 69 16.35 25.24 9.43
N ARG A 70 15.84 24.35 10.29
CA ARG A 70 16.66 23.37 11.03
C ARG A 70 16.42 21.94 10.56
N TYR A 71 17.49 21.15 10.45
CA TYR A 71 17.38 19.73 10.06
C TYR A 71 17.00 18.81 11.23
N GLY A 72 17.37 19.19 12.46
CA GLY A 72 17.01 18.49 13.69
C GLY A 72 18.12 17.64 14.28
N SER A 73 17.78 16.84 15.30
CA SER A 73 18.71 15.95 15.98
C SER A 73 18.90 14.64 15.21
N GLU A 74 20.08 14.05 15.34
CA GLU A 74 20.41 12.73 14.78
C GLU A 74 19.60 11.61 15.45
N THR A 75 19.32 10.55 14.69
CA THR A 75 18.71 9.33 15.22
C THR A 75 19.61 8.67 16.27
N SER A 76 19.02 8.01 17.27
CA SER A 76 19.75 7.32 18.32
C SER A 76 20.70 6.22 17.80
N THR A 77 20.41 5.69 16.61
CA THR A 77 21.15 4.63 15.92
C THR A 77 22.37 5.12 15.12
N GLU A 78 22.42 6.39 14.71
CA GLU A 78 23.46 6.96 13.84
C GLU A 78 24.01 8.24 14.49
N LYS A 79 24.77 8.08 15.57
CA LYS A 79 25.46 9.19 16.20
C LYS A 79 26.71 9.57 15.42
N ILE A 80 26.88 10.86 15.15
CA ILE A 80 28.12 11.37 14.55
C ILE A 80 29.02 11.90 15.66
N ASP A 81 30.21 11.31 15.77
CA ASP A 81 31.29 11.84 16.62
C ASP A 81 32.04 12.95 15.86
N GLY A 82 31.88 14.21 16.27
CA GLY A 82 32.64 15.36 15.75
C GLY A 82 31.87 16.68 15.68
N ASP A 83 32.56 17.76 15.28
CA ASP A 83 31.97 19.09 15.07
C ASP A 83 31.09 19.09 13.81
N LYS A 84 29.83 19.54 13.96
CA LYS A 84 28.83 19.49 12.89
C LYS A 84 28.97 20.70 11.97
N SER A 85 29.48 20.48 10.76
CA SER A 85 29.40 21.48 9.68
C SER A 85 28.05 21.40 8.94
N GLN A 86 27.70 22.46 8.21
CA GLN A 86 26.47 22.55 7.39
C GLN A 86 26.37 21.43 6.31
N TYR A 87 27.48 20.75 6.01
CA TYR A 87 27.58 19.65 5.04
C TYR A 87 27.66 18.26 5.68
N THR A 88 27.63 18.16 7.02
CA THR A 88 27.63 16.86 7.70
C THR A 88 26.37 16.08 7.36
N ASN A 89 26.55 14.86 6.86
CA ASN A 89 25.45 14.00 6.43
C ASN A 89 25.00 13.09 7.58
N TYR A 90 23.77 13.23 8.04
CA TYR A 90 23.14 12.32 9.00
C TYR A 90 21.65 12.17 8.73
N ASN A 91 21.05 11.14 9.32
CA ASN A 91 19.60 10.99 9.36
C ASN A 91 19.05 11.67 10.62
N SER A 92 18.15 12.64 10.41
CA SER A 92 17.45 13.27 11.52
C SER A 92 16.25 12.44 11.97
N ILE A 93 15.87 12.60 13.24
CA ILE A 93 14.67 11.95 13.79
C ILE A 93 13.44 12.30 12.93
N THR A 94 13.25 13.57 12.58
CA THR A 94 12.17 14.05 11.70
C THR A 94 12.16 13.38 10.34
N ARG A 95 13.33 13.17 9.73
CA ARG A 95 13.43 12.41 8.46
C ARG A 95 12.97 10.97 8.66
N LYS A 96 13.41 10.32 9.74
CA LYS A 96 13.06 8.93 10.02
C LYS A 96 11.56 8.76 10.31
N GLU A 97 10.96 9.68 11.06
CA GLU A 97 9.50 9.74 11.28
C GLU A 97 8.74 9.80 9.95
N TYR A 98 9.18 10.65 9.02
CA TYR A 98 8.59 10.75 7.69
C TYR A 98 8.78 9.48 6.85
N GLU A 99 9.96 8.86 6.90
CA GLU A 99 10.20 7.57 6.22
C GLU A 99 9.24 6.50 6.73
N THR A 100 9.11 6.35 8.05
CA THR A 100 8.21 5.39 8.69
C THR A 100 6.74 5.63 8.31
N ALA A 101 6.27 6.88 8.31
CA ALA A 101 4.91 7.20 7.89
C ALA A 101 4.67 6.88 6.40
N SER A 102 5.67 7.16 5.56
CA SER A 102 5.58 6.90 4.13
C SER A 102 5.62 5.41 3.78
N GLU A 103 6.39 4.60 4.50
CA GLU A 103 6.44 3.13 4.33
C GLU A 103 5.09 2.49 4.67
N ASN A 104 4.38 3.05 5.66
CA ASN A 104 3.04 2.64 6.07
C ASN A 104 1.91 3.26 5.25
N HIS A 105 2.23 3.95 4.14
CA HIS A 105 1.26 4.55 3.22
C HIS A 105 0.31 5.56 3.87
N ILE A 106 0.76 6.25 4.91
CA ILE A 106 -0.02 7.25 5.62
C ILE A 106 -0.10 8.54 4.78
N PRO A 107 -1.30 9.12 4.58
CA PRO A 107 -1.45 10.40 3.90
C PRO A 107 -0.60 11.49 4.56
N THR A 108 0.34 12.04 3.81
CA THR A 108 1.34 12.97 4.32
C THR A 108 1.19 14.36 3.70
N TYR A 109 1.01 15.38 4.53
CA TYR A 109 0.95 16.79 4.13
C TYR A 109 2.27 17.49 4.49
N ILE A 110 2.89 18.15 3.52
CA ILE A 110 4.24 18.70 3.67
C ILE A 110 4.17 20.22 3.60
N LEU A 111 4.59 20.86 4.68
CA LEU A 111 4.62 22.30 4.86
C LEU A 111 6.07 22.75 4.89
N ILE A 112 6.47 23.65 3.99
CA ILE A 112 7.85 24.15 3.91
C ILE A 112 7.85 25.65 4.17
N GLU A 113 8.72 26.13 5.06
CA GLU A 113 8.89 27.56 5.26
C GLU A 113 9.41 28.21 3.97
N LYS A 114 8.81 29.35 3.56
CA LYS A 114 9.10 29.96 2.27
C LYS A 114 10.56 30.41 2.10
N GLY A 115 11.22 30.83 3.19
CA GLY A 115 12.66 31.16 3.17
C GLY A 115 13.52 29.95 2.78
N VAL A 116 13.25 28.80 3.40
CA VAL A 116 13.90 27.52 3.09
C VAL A 116 13.58 27.08 1.66
N TYR A 117 12.34 27.23 1.22
CA TYR A 117 11.94 26.87 -0.13
C TYR A 117 12.64 27.73 -1.20
N ALA A 118 12.82 29.03 -0.95
CA ALA A 118 13.55 29.92 -1.85
C ALA A 118 15.03 29.51 -1.98
N GLU A 119 15.68 29.19 -0.86
CA GLU A 119 17.06 28.70 -0.87
C GLU A 119 17.20 27.32 -1.51
N TYR A 120 16.21 26.44 -1.35
CA TYR A 120 16.17 25.15 -2.03
C TYR A 120 16.20 25.29 -3.56
N GLN A 121 15.52 26.29 -4.13
CA GLN A 121 15.60 26.57 -5.58
C GLN A 121 17.00 26.98 -6.00
N THR A 122 17.70 27.76 -5.17
CA THR A 122 19.10 28.13 -5.39
C THR A 122 20.02 26.91 -5.28
N TYR A 123 19.81 26.04 -4.29
CA TYR A 123 20.53 24.78 -4.12
C TYR A 123 20.36 23.87 -5.35
N LYS A 124 19.15 23.75 -5.88
CA LYS A 124 18.86 22.92 -7.06
C LYS A 124 19.67 23.33 -8.29
N ARG A 125 19.97 24.62 -8.45
CA ARG A 125 20.81 25.15 -9.54
C ARG A 125 22.31 24.98 -9.28
N ASN A 126 22.71 24.89 -8.01
CA ASN A 126 24.11 24.88 -7.58
C ASN A 126 24.52 23.59 -6.86
N LYS A 127 23.88 22.44 -7.14
CA LYS A 127 24.09 21.17 -6.42
C LYS A 127 25.55 20.70 -6.29
N LYS A 128 26.42 21.13 -7.21
CA LYS A 128 27.85 20.75 -7.24
C LYS A 128 28.76 21.74 -6.50
N ASN A 129 28.24 22.87 -6.05
CA ASN A 129 29.01 23.90 -5.38
C ASN A 129 28.88 23.74 -3.85
N THR A 130 29.99 23.45 -3.19
CA THR A 130 30.09 23.31 -1.72
C THR A 130 30.53 24.59 -1.03
N ASP A 131 30.77 25.67 -1.78
CA ASP A 131 31.25 26.96 -1.24
C ASP A 131 30.10 27.94 -0.96
N ILE A 132 28.84 27.50 -1.09
CA ILE A 132 27.66 28.32 -0.87
C ILE A 132 27.14 28.07 0.55
N GLU A 133 27.27 29.09 1.40
CA GLU A 133 26.60 29.11 2.70
C GLU A 133 25.16 29.62 2.55
N TYR A 134 24.23 28.87 3.12
CA TYR A 134 22.79 29.19 3.10
C TYR A 134 22.40 29.87 4.40
N ALA A 135 21.60 30.94 4.33
CA ALA A 135 21.29 31.80 5.47
C ALA A 135 20.08 31.32 6.27
N HIS A 136 19.12 30.64 5.62
CA HIS A 136 17.90 30.16 6.24
C HIS A 136 17.95 28.69 6.63
N VAL A 137 19.07 28.00 6.38
CA VAL A 137 19.20 26.55 6.60
C VAL A 137 20.48 26.22 7.37
N ASP A 138 20.35 25.43 8.45
CA ASP A 138 21.49 24.97 9.25
C ASP A 138 22.28 23.81 8.62
N ASN A 139 21.63 23.00 7.78
CA ASN A 139 22.24 21.84 7.14
C ASN A 139 21.60 21.51 5.78
N ILE A 140 22.44 21.23 4.79
CA ILE A 140 22.01 20.91 3.41
C ILE A 140 21.19 19.63 3.30
N ASN A 141 21.21 18.77 4.31
CA ASN A 141 20.35 17.59 4.36
C ASN A 141 18.85 17.96 4.34
N ILE A 142 18.46 19.17 4.74
CA ILE A 142 17.07 19.67 4.54
C ILE A 142 16.74 19.66 3.04
N PHE A 143 17.64 20.18 2.20
CA PHE A 143 17.44 20.19 0.76
C PHE A 143 17.44 18.78 0.16
N ARG A 144 18.25 17.87 0.70
CA ARG A 144 18.23 16.45 0.30
C ARG A 144 16.90 15.79 0.65
N LEU A 145 16.35 16.07 1.84
CA LEU A 145 15.03 15.60 2.26
C LEU A 145 13.95 16.12 1.32
N ILE A 146 13.98 17.41 0.97
CA ILE A 146 13.05 18.01 0.00
C ILE A 146 13.19 17.34 -1.38
N ASP A 147 14.41 17.12 -1.86
CA ASP A 147 14.66 16.38 -3.11
C ASP A 147 14.07 14.96 -3.07
N ASP A 148 14.22 14.25 -1.96
CA ASP A 148 13.72 12.88 -1.79
C ASP A 148 12.19 12.84 -1.73
N ILE A 149 11.57 13.85 -1.13
CA ILE A 149 10.11 14.05 -1.16
C ILE A 149 9.61 14.21 -2.61
N TYR A 150 10.28 15.03 -3.42
CA TYR A 150 9.88 15.26 -4.83
C TYR A 150 10.08 14.05 -5.74
N LYS A 151 10.98 13.12 -5.41
CA LYS A 151 11.24 11.91 -6.21
C LYS A 151 10.22 10.81 -5.98
N LYS A 152 9.46 10.84 -4.88
CA LYS A 152 8.52 9.75 -4.57
C LYS A 152 7.35 9.76 -5.58
N PRO A 153 6.89 8.58 -6.01
CA PRO A 153 5.80 8.46 -6.99
C PRO A 153 4.41 8.79 -6.39
N ASN A 154 4.29 8.76 -5.06
CA ASN A 154 3.04 9.01 -4.36
C ASN A 154 2.79 10.52 -4.23
N ASN A 155 1.54 10.93 -4.37
CA ASN A 155 1.14 12.33 -4.31
C ASN A 155 1.29 12.87 -2.88
N ASN A 156 2.40 13.56 -2.61
CA ASN A 156 2.63 14.31 -1.38
C ASN A 156 2.29 15.79 -1.64
N PRO A 157 1.20 16.34 -1.10
CA PRO A 157 0.89 17.75 -1.24
C PRO A 157 1.95 18.58 -0.52
N ILE A 158 2.65 19.42 -1.27
CA ILE A 158 3.66 20.35 -0.74
C ILE A 158 3.10 21.76 -0.77
N PHE A 159 3.16 22.45 0.36
CA PHE A 159 2.73 23.83 0.49
C PHE A 159 3.82 24.68 1.15
N SER A 160 4.14 25.81 0.53
CA SER A 160 5.08 26.79 1.08
C SER A 160 4.34 27.85 1.88
N PHE A 161 4.71 28.07 3.13
CA PHE A 161 4.04 29.02 4.03
C PHE A 161 4.97 30.14 4.51
N GLU A 162 4.42 31.31 4.80
CA GLU A 162 5.07 32.35 5.61
C GLU A 162 4.39 32.53 6.96
N LYS A 163 3.06 32.34 7.03
CA LYS A 163 2.26 32.59 8.22
C LYS A 163 1.44 31.37 8.61
N TYR A 164 1.15 31.25 9.91
CA TYR A 164 0.35 30.15 10.43
C TYR A 164 -1.05 30.06 9.80
N ASN A 165 -1.72 31.19 9.59
CA ASN A 165 -3.08 31.20 9.02
C ASN A 165 -3.15 30.51 7.64
N GLU A 166 -2.08 30.62 6.85
CA GLU A 166 -2.00 29.96 5.54
C GLU A 166 -1.96 28.44 5.68
N ILE A 167 -1.26 27.93 6.70
CA ILE A 167 -1.23 26.50 7.03
C ILE A 167 -2.63 26.03 7.42
N GLU A 168 -3.32 26.80 8.28
CA GLU A 168 -4.65 26.46 8.77
C GLU A 168 -5.67 26.37 7.64
N GLU A 169 -5.75 27.41 6.81
CA GLU A 169 -6.65 27.46 5.65
C GLU A 169 -6.37 26.32 4.68
N TRP A 170 -5.09 26.10 4.36
CA TRP A 170 -4.70 25.06 3.42
C TRP A 170 -5.00 23.65 3.94
N LEU A 171 -4.65 23.32 5.19
CA LEU A 171 -4.94 22.01 5.77
C LEU A 171 -6.46 21.76 5.88
N ARG A 172 -7.22 22.79 6.25
CA ARG A 172 -8.68 22.72 6.33
C ARG A 172 -9.29 22.36 4.98
N ASP A 173 -8.84 23.01 3.91
CA ASP A 173 -9.30 22.73 2.55
C ASP A 173 -8.88 21.34 2.06
N GLN A 174 -7.63 20.94 2.34
CA GLN A 174 -7.14 19.61 1.99
C GLN A 174 -7.93 18.49 2.68
N TRP A 175 -8.21 18.63 3.98
CA TRP A 175 -8.97 17.62 4.73
C TRP A 175 -10.45 17.62 4.36
N ALA A 176 -11.04 18.80 4.06
CA ALA A 176 -12.39 18.87 3.51
C ALA A 176 -12.48 18.16 2.14
N GLY A 177 -11.48 18.32 1.28
CA GLY A 177 -11.35 17.61 0.01
C GLY A 177 -11.25 16.10 0.20
N LEU A 178 -10.36 15.64 1.09
CA LEU A 178 -10.20 14.23 1.44
C LEU A 178 -11.51 13.61 1.93
N PHE A 179 -12.23 14.32 2.80
CA PHE A 179 -13.50 13.86 3.34
C PHE A 179 -14.59 13.81 2.27
N LYS A 180 -14.67 14.82 1.39
CA LYS A 180 -15.61 14.83 0.26
C LYS A 180 -15.37 13.63 -0.67
N ASP A 181 -14.12 13.36 -1.01
CA ASP A 181 -13.76 12.22 -1.87
C ASP A 181 -14.13 10.90 -1.21
N PHE A 182 -13.92 10.77 0.11
CA PHE A 182 -14.35 9.60 0.86
C PHE A 182 -15.88 9.40 0.80
N LEU A 183 -16.67 10.46 0.97
CA LEU A 183 -18.13 10.39 0.86
C LEU A 183 -18.60 9.96 -0.53
N ILE A 184 -17.95 10.48 -1.60
CA ILE A 184 -18.25 10.10 -2.98
C ILE A 184 -17.92 8.62 -3.21
N LYS A 185 -16.72 8.17 -2.80
CA LYS A 185 -16.30 6.76 -2.90
C LYS A 185 -17.26 5.84 -2.16
N ARG A 186 -17.67 6.20 -0.94
CA ARG A 186 -18.67 5.44 -0.16
C ARG A 186 -20.01 5.34 -0.88
N GLY A 187 -20.46 6.42 -1.52
CA GLY A 187 -21.67 6.39 -2.35
C GLY A 187 -21.55 5.44 -3.55
N ASN A 188 -20.38 5.40 -4.19
CA ASN A 188 -20.12 4.52 -5.32
C ASN A 188 -20.00 3.05 -4.92
N ILE A 189 -19.44 2.73 -3.75
CA ILE A 189 -19.39 1.35 -3.24
C ILE A 189 -20.80 0.75 -3.14
N LYS A 190 -21.76 1.50 -2.59
CA LYS A 190 -23.16 1.04 -2.53
C LYS A 190 -23.77 0.78 -3.92
N LYS A 191 -23.39 1.57 -4.92
CA LYS A 191 -23.82 1.34 -6.31
C LYS A 191 -23.19 0.07 -6.87
N LEU A 192 -21.91 -0.19 -6.60
CA LEU A 192 -21.23 -1.42 -7.01
C LEU A 192 -21.85 -2.66 -6.36
N GLU A 193 -22.16 -2.61 -5.06
CA GLU A 193 -22.86 -3.70 -4.36
C GLU A 193 -24.23 -3.98 -4.99
N SER A 194 -24.98 -2.92 -5.33
CA SER A 194 -26.27 -3.06 -6.04
C SER A 194 -26.10 -3.68 -7.42
N LEU A 195 -25.09 -3.26 -8.20
CA LEU A 195 -24.79 -3.84 -9.51
C LEU A 195 -24.41 -5.31 -9.40
N GLN A 196 -23.59 -5.68 -8.41
CA GLN A 196 -23.22 -7.07 -8.16
C GLN A 196 -24.45 -7.93 -7.81
N SER A 197 -25.38 -7.39 -7.03
CA SER A 197 -26.66 -8.06 -6.76
C SER A 197 -27.50 -8.24 -8.02
N GLN A 198 -27.51 -7.25 -8.93
CA GLN A 198 -28.24 -7.35 -10.20
C GLN A 198 -27.62 -8.41 -11.12
N ILE A 199 -26.29 -8.47 -11.20
CA ILE A 199 -25.57 -9.50 -11.96
C ILE A 199 -25.91 -10.91 -11.43
N ARG A 200 -25.87 -11.11 -10.11
CA ARG A 200 -26.29 -12.39 -9.50
C ARG A 200 -27.74 -12.76 -9.81
N HIS A 201 -28.63 -11.76 -9.87
CA HIS A 201 -30.01 -11.99 -10.27
C HIS A 201 -30.11 -12.43 -11.74
N LEU A 202 -29.36 -11.79 -12.65
CA LEU A 202 -29.28 -12.18 -14.06
C LEU A 202 -28.71 -13.59 -14.26
N GLU A 203 -27.66 -13.96 -13.51
CA GLU A 203 -27.13 -15.33 -13.49
C GLU A 203 -28.22 -16.33 -13.10
N THR A 204 -28.98 -16.02 -12.05
CA THR A 204 -30.09 -16.86 -11.59
C THR A 204 -31.16 -16.99 -12.68
N LEU A 205 -31.53 -15.90 -13.33
CA LEU A 205 -32.49 -15.91 -14.45
C LEU A 205 -31.98 -16.77 -15.62
N ASN A 206 -30.72 -16.62 -16.02
CA ASN A 206 -30.12 -17.45 -17.06
C ASN A 206 -30.10 -18.94 -16.70
N LEU A 207 -29.83 -19.28 -15.44
CA LEU A 207 -29.92 -20.66 -14.95
C LEU A 207 -31.35 -21.19 -15.03
N THR A 208 -32.35 -20.38 -14.65
CA THR A 208 -33.76 -20.81 -14.78
C THR A 208 -34.17 -21.00 -16.24
N LEU A 209 -33.78 -20.09 -17.14
CA LEU A 209 -34.03 -20.22 -18.57
C LEU A 209 -33.36 -21.46 -19.15
N LYS A 210 -32.11 -21.72 -18.79
CA LYS A 210 -31.40 -22.95 -19.14
C LYS A 210 -32.18 -24.18 -18.67
N ASN A 211 -32.62 -24.22 -17.42
CA ASN A 211 -33.38 -25.35 -16.89
C ASN A 211 -34.72 -25.53 -17.62
N TYR A 212 -35.43 -24.44 -17.95
CA TYR A 212 -36.66 -24.52 -18.74
C TYR A 212 -36.41 -25.05 -20.15
N LEU A 213 -35.37 -24.56 -20.82
CA LEU A 213 -34.98 -25.04 -22.15
C LEU A 213 -34.57 -26.52 -22.10
N GLU A 214 -33.79 -26.93 -21.11
CA GLU A 214 -33.44 -28.34 -20.90
C GLU A 214 -34.70 -29.19 -20.72
N VAL A 215 -35.66 -28.80 -19.86
CA VAL A 215 -36.93 -29.53 -19.68
C VAL A 215 -37.72 -29.66 -20.99
N LEU A 216 -37.82 -28.58 -21.78
CA LEU A 216 -38.50 -28.61 -23.09
C LEU A 216 -37.77 -29.52 -24.09
N LEU A 217 -36.45 -29.48 -24.10
CA LEU A 217 -35.62 -30.28 -24.99
C LEU A 217 -35.58 -31.77 -24.60
N TYR A 218 -35.64 -32.09 -23.31
CA TYR A 218 -35.74 -33.47 -22.83
C TYR A 218 -37.10 -34.12 -23.14
N ALA A 219 -38.15 -33.32 -23.36
CA ALA A 219 -39.45 -33.83 -23.81
C ALA A 219 -39.38 -34.48 -25.21
N ASP A 220 -38.40 -34.10 -26.04
CA ASP A 220 -38.30 -34.50 -27.45
C ASP A 220 -37.46 -35.77 -27.70
N LYS A 221 -36.94 -36.43 -26.65
CA LYS A 221 -36.23 -37.74 -26.65
C LYS A 221 -35.18 -38.02 -27.77
N ASN A 222 -34.70 -37.02 -28.49
CA ASN A 222 -33.66 -37.17 -29.53
C ASN A 222 -32.25 -37.23 -28.91
N LEU A 223 -31.43 -38.20 -29.35
CA LEU A 223 -30.03 -38.40 -28.92
C LEU A 223 -29.13 -37.18 -29.21
N GLU A 224 -29.40 -36.45 -30.31
CA GLU A 224 -28.66 -35.23 -30.64
C GLU A 224 -28.88 -34.11 -29.62
N THR A 225 -30.10 -33.98 -29.12
CA THR A 225 -30.48 -32.99 -28.12
C THR A 225 -29.75 -33.23 -26.79
N GLN A 226 -29.62 -34.48 -26.37
CA GLN A 226 -28.87 -34.85 -25.17
C GLN A 226 -27.37 -34.52 -25.29
N ASN A 227 -26.78 -34.79 -26.46
CA ASN A 227 -25.37 -34.47 -26.73
C ASN A 227 -25.09 -32.96 -26.74
N ILE A 228 -26.02 -32.15 -27.25
CA ILE A 228 -25.89 -30.68 -27.24
C ILE A 228 -25.95 -30.14 -25.81
N ILE A 229 -26.90 -30.61 -25.01
CA ILE A 229 -27.04 -30.22 -23.59
C ILE A 229 -25.78 -30.59 -22.80
N GLN A 230 -25.22 -31.78 -23.03
CA GLN A 230 -24.01 -32.21 -22.35
C GLN A 230 -22.80 -31.34 -22.72
N LYS A 231 -22.60 -31.03 -24.01
CA LYS A 231 -21.49 -30.16 -24.47
C LYS A 231 -21.58 -28.75 -23.89
N GLU A 232 -22.77 -28.17 -23.80
CA GLU A 232 -22.94 -26.82 -23.22
C GLU A 232 -22.74 -26.83 -21.70
N ASN A 233 -23.19 -27.86 -20.99
CA ASN A 233 -22.90 -28.03 -19.57
C ASN A 233 -21.41 -28.20 -19.28
N GLU A 234 -20.69 -28.96 -20.11
CA GLU A 234 -19.23 -29.09 -20.04
C GLU A 234 -18.51 -27.76 -20.26
N LYS A 235 -18.97 -26.92 -21.20
CA LYS A 235 -18.43 -25.56 -21.38
C LYS A 235 -18.67 -24.66 -20.16
N ILE A 236 -19.88 -24.67 -19.60
CA ILE A 236 -20.23 -23.85 -18.44
C ILE A 236 -19.40 -24.24 -17.21
N SER A 237 -19.35 -25.53 -16.90
CA SER A 237 -18.53 -26.06 -15.80
C SER A 237 -17.05 -25.74 -15.97
N LYS A 238 -16.52 -25.82 -17.20
CA LYS A 238 -15.16 -25.38 -17.52
C LYS A 238 -14.95 -23.88 -17.24
N SER A 239 -15.90 -23.04 -17.64
CA SER A 239 -15.85 -21.59 -17.39
C SER A 239 -15.87 -21.27 -15.88
N GLN A 240 -16.74 -21.93 -15.11
CA GLN A 240 -16.83 -21.75 -13.66
C GLN A 240 -15.54 -22.20 -12.95
N LEU A 241 -14.92 -23.29 -13.41
CA LEU A 241 -13.66 -23.78 -12.88
C LEU A 241 -12.51 -22.80 -13.15
N ILE A 242 -12.46 -22.19 -14.34
CA ILE A 242 -11.49 -21.14 -14.68
C ILE A 242 -11.66 -19.91 -13.77
N GLU A 243 -12.89 -19.47 -13.54
CA GLU A 243 -13.19 -18.35 -12.64
C GLU A 243 -12.81 -18.65 -11.19
N HIS A 244 -13.09 -19.86 -10.70
CA HIS A 244 -12.70 -20.26 -9.36
C HIS A 244 -11.17 -20.26 -9.19
N ILE A 245 -10.42 -20.76 -10.18
CA ILE A 245 -8.95 -20.74 -10.17
C ILE A 245 -8.41 -19.30 -10.14
N HIS A 246 -9.03 -18.38 -10.89
CA HIS A 246 -8.66 -16.97 -10.88
C HIS A 246 -8.76 -16.31 -9.50
N ASN A 247 -9.72 -16.75 -8.68
CA ASN A 247 -9.96 -16.17 -7.36
C ASN A 247 -9.07 -16.76 -6.25
N LEU A 248 -8.23 -17.75 -6.55
CA LEU A 248 -7.34 -18.36 -5.56
C LEU A 248 -6.12 -17.47 -5.28
N PHE A 249 -5.77 -17.33 -4.00
CA PHE A 249 -4.65 -16.50 -3.54
C PHE A 249 -3.32 -16.89 -4.21
N ILE A 250 -3.04 -18.19 -4.32
CA ILE A 250 -1.81 -18.71 -4.93
C ILE A 250 -1.62 -18.23 -6.37
N VAL A 251 -2.69 -18.06 -7.13
CA VAL A 251 -2.64 -17.59 -8.51
C VAL A 251 -2.29 -16.11 -8.54
N SER A 252 -2.91 -15.31 -7.69
CA SER A 252 -2.55 -13.89 -7.56
C SER A 252 -1.10 -13.71 -7.10
N TYR A 253 -0.61 -14.58 -6.21
CA TYR A 253 0.74 -14.54 -5.67
C TYR A 253 1.80 -14.95 -6.70
N LEU A 254 1.58 -16.04 -7.44
CA LEU A 254 2.54 -16.53 -8.44
C LEU A 254 2.73 -15.57 -9.62
N PHE A 255 1.71 -14.76 -9.93
CA PHE A 255 1.72 -13.88 -11.10
C PHE A 255 1.79 -12.39 -10.75
N ASP A 256 2.17 -12.04 -9.52
CA ASP A 256 2.30 -10.65 -9.03
C ASP A 256 1.05 -9.81 -9.31
N GLY A 257 -0.14 -10.40 -9.16
CA GLY A 257 -1.42 -9.75 -9.43
C GLY A 257 -1.80 -9.60 -10.92
N LYS A 258 -1.04 -10.18 -11.86
CA LYS A 258 -1.42 -10.22 -13.28
C LYS A 258 -2.51 -11.27 -13.53
N THR A 259 -3.52 -10.90 -14.30
CA THR A 259 -4.59 -11.81 -14.74
C THR A 259 -4.10 -12.73 -15.85
N LEU A 260 -4.22 -14.04 -15.66
CA LEU A 260 -3.94 -15.04 -16.69
C LEU A 260 -5.04 -15.06 -17.78
N ASN A 261 -4.67 -15.40 -19.01
CA ASN A 261 -5.65 -15.70 -20.05
C ASN A 261 -6.19 -17.13 -19.90
N SER A 262 -7.35 -17.42 -20.52
CA SER A 262 -7.98 -18.76 -20.50
C SER A 262 -7.01 -19.89 -20.91
N ASN A 263 -6.19 -19.67 -21.94
CA ASN A 263 -5.22 -20.66 -22.42
C ASN A 263 -4.09 -20.91 -21.41
N GLN A 264 -3.68 -19.88 -20.67
CA GLN A 264 -2.62 -19.99 -19.66
C GLN A 264 -3.11 -20.74 -18.42
N ILE A 265 -4.41 -20.63 -18.10
CA ILE A 265 -5.02 -21.44 -17.03
C ILE A 265 -5.13 -22.90 -17.44
N GLU A 266 -5.45 -23.19 -18.71
CA GLU A 266 -5.41 -24.56 -19.20
C GLU A 266 -4.01 -25.18 -19.14
N GLU A 267 -2.98 -24.37 -19.46
CA GLU A 267 -1.58 -24.77 -19.32
C GLU A 267 -1.19 -24.95 -17.84
N LEU A 268 -1.66 -24.09 -16.94
CA LEU A 268 -1.47 -24.26 -15.50
C LEU A 268 -2.10 -25.57 -15.00
N ILE A 269 -3.34 -25.87 -15.42
CA ILE A 269 -4.05 -27.12 -15.10
C ILE A 269 -3.29 -28.33 -15.66
N SER A 270 -2.72 -28.25 -16.87
CA SER A 270 -1.94 -29.34 -17.45
C SER A 270 -0.63 -29.57 -16.68
N ILE A 271 0.05 -28.50 -16.30
CA ILE A 271 1.26 -28.53 -15.46
C ILE A 271 0.95 -29.17 -14.11
N LEU A 272 -0.15 -28.79 -13.46
CA LEU A 272 -0.58 -29.37 -12.17
C LEU A 272 -0.82 -30.88 -12.22
N LYS A 273 -1.35 -31.37 -13.34
CA LYS A 273 -1.58 -32.81 -13.56
C LYS A 273 -0.28 -33.56 -13.84
N MET A 274 0.69 -32.91 -14.45
CA MET A 274 2.00 -33.50 -14.78
C MET A 274 2.98 -33.46 -13.61
N SER A 275 2.83 -32.50 -12.70
CA SER A 275 3.75 -32.33 -11.57
C SER A 275 3.55 -33.39 -10.49
N GLU A 276 4.66 -33.94 -10.01
CA GLU A 276 4.66 -34.95 -8.93
C GLU A 276 4.78 -34.33 -7.54
N ASN A 277 5.45 -33.17 -7.44
CA ASN A 277 5.72 -32.50 -6.17
C ASN A 277 5.64 -30.96 -6.30
N PRO A 278 5.52 -30.22 -5.17
CA PRO A 278 5.40 -28.76 -5.18
C PRO A 278 6.59 -28.03 -5.83
N PHE A 279 7.81 -28.59 -5.73
CA PHE A 279 9.00 -27.98 -6.35
C PHE A 279 8.96 -28.10 -7.87
N ASP A 280 8.66 -29.29 -8.39
CA ASP A 280 8.49 -29.57 -9.82
C ASP A 280 7.36 -28.72 -10.42
N PHE A 281 6.30 -28.48 -9.65
CA PHE A 281 5.26 -27.53 -10.04
C PHE A 281 5.81 -26.11 -10.23
N ILE A 282 6.44 -25.52 -9.22
CA ILE A 282 6.99 -24.16 -9.32
C ILE A 282 8.01 -24.05 -10.46
N HIS A 283 8.86 -25.06 -10.64
CA HIS A 283 9.81 -25.11 -11.76
C HIS A 283 9.11 -25.11 -13.12
N ARG A 284 8.09 -25.95 -13.32
CA ARG A 284 7.36 -26.01 -14.60
C ARG A 284 6.50 -24.78 -14.87
N VAL A 285 5.92 -24.18 -13.84
CA VAL A 285 5.20 -22.91 -14.02
C VAL A 285 6.21 -21.83 -14.43
N SER A 286 7.43 -21.81 -13.88
CA SER A 286 8.44 -20.82 -14.28
C SER A 286 8.94 -20.98 -15.73
N SER A 287 8.92 -22.20 -16.27
CA SER A 287 9.38 -22.48 -17.64
C SER A 287 8.31 -22.24 -18.70
N HIS A 288 7.03 -22.37 -18.34
CA HIS A 288 5.91 -22.30 -19.28
C HIS A 288 5.04 -21.04 -19.13
N LEU A 289 5.06 -20.39 -17.95
CA LEU A 289 4.18 -19.27 -17.64
C LEU A 289 5.00 -18.05 -17.15
N PRO A 290 4.48 -16.81 -17.36
CA PRO A 290 5.23 -15.59 -17.08
C PRO A 290 5.24 -15.25 -15.58
N ILE A 291 6.02 -15.98 -14.79
CA ILE A 291 6.33 -15.65 -13.39
C ILE A 291 7.54 -14.70 -13.33
N SER A 292 7.56 -13.74 -12.40
CA SER A 292 8.75 -12.91 -12.17
C SER A 292 9.85 -13.68 -11.43
N SER A 293 11.11 -13.30 -11.63
CA SER A 293 12.25 -13.91 -10.91
C SER A 293 12.11 -13.80 -9.39
N ASN A 294 11.41 -12.76 -8.92
CA ASN A 294 11.16 -12.54 -7.50
C ASN A 294 10.10 -13.52 -6.97
N SER A 295 8.94 -13.67 -7.63
CA SER A 295 7.92 -14.61 -7.14
C SER A 295 8.40 -16.06 -7.22
N TYR A 296 9.21 -16.41 -8.23
CA TYR A 296 9.85 -17.72 -8.30
C TYR A 296 10.82 -17.96 -7.13
N SER A 297 11.75 -17.04 -6.87
CA SER A 297 12.72 -17.20 -5.77
C SER A 297 12.01 -17.24 -4.40
N SER A 298 11.03 -16.37 -4.16
CA SER A 298 10.22 -16.38 -2.94
C SER A 298 9.45 -17.70 -2.78
N SER A 299 8.87 -18.24 -3.85
CA SER A 299 8.15 -19.53 -3.81
C SER A 299 9.07 -20.71 -3.46
N ILE A 300 10.28 -20.74 -4.04
CA ILE A 300 11.28 -21.76 -3.70
C ILE A 300 11.74 -21.62 -2.25
N THR A 301 11.90 -20.39 -1.76
CA THR A 301 12.30 -20.13 -0.37
C THR A 301 11.21 -20.63 0.60
N HIS A 302 9.93 -20.33 0.34
CA HIS A 302 8.81 -20.85 1.14
C HIS A 302 8.70 -22.38 1.13
N LEU A 303 9.02 -23.03 0.00
CA LEU A 303 9.06 -24.48 -0.06
C LEU A 303 10.23 -25.07 0.73
N ASN A 304 11.41 -24.44 0.70
CA ASN A 304 12.58 -24.84 1.48
C ASN A 304 12.35 -24.68 2.99
N ASP A 305 11.68 -23.60 3.39
CA ASP A 305 11.33 -23.31 4.78
C ASP A 305 10.17 -24.18 5.32
N LYS A 306 9.65 -25.11 4.50
CA LYS A 306 8.49 -25.96 4.81
C LYS A 306 7.28 -25.15 5.28
N ASN A 307 7.01 -24.01 4.64
CA ASN A 307 5.88 -23.15 5.00
C ASN A 307 4.54 -23.84 4.71
N MET A 308 3.84 -24.24 5.77
CA MET A 308 2.56 -24.95 5.70
C MET A 308 1.45 -24.12 5.04
N ALA A 309 1.46 -22.79 5.18
CA ALA A 309 0.47 -21.93 4.53
C ALA A 309 0.62 -21.99 3.00
N PHE A 310 1.84 -21.83 2.49
CA PHE A 310 2.11 -21.88 1.05
C PHE A 310 1.76 -23.24 0.44
N LEU A 311 2.06 -24.34 1.14
CA LEU A 311 1.66 -25.68 0.69
C LEU A 311 0.14 -25.87 0.70
N ASN A 312 -0.56 -25.30 1.69
CA ASN A 312 -2.01 -25.35 1.74
C ASN A 312 -2.65 -24.62 0.57
N ASP A 313 -2.11 -23.46 0.16
CA ASP A 313 -2.63 -22.69 -0.96
C ASP A 313 -2.42 -23.42 -2.30
N ILE A 314 -1.26 -24.07 -2.49
CA ILE A 314 -1.02 -24.95 -3.65
C ILE A 314 -1.98 -26.14 -3.63
N ASN A 315 -2.22 -26.72 -2.46
CA ASN A 315 -3.13 -27.84 -2.29
C ASN A 315 -4.60 -27.45 -2.51
N GLU A 316 -5.00 -26.23 -2.17
CA GLU A 316 -6.33 -25.69 -2.45
C GLU A 316 -6.59 -25.72 -3.96
N LEU A 317 -5.63 -25.21 -4.72
CA LEU A 317 -5.65 -25.22 -6.18
C LEU A 317 -5.64 -26.65 -6.78
N ARG A 318 -4.95 -27.60 -6.16
CA ARG A 318 -5.04 -29.03 -6.54
C ARG A 318 -6.42 -29.62 -6.25
N THR A 319 -7.00 -29.31 -5.10
CA THR A 319 -8.34 -29.81 -4.73
C THR A 319 -9.45 -29.25 -5.60
N THR A 320 -9.34 -28.01 -6.07
CA THR A 320 -10.26 -27.41 -7.05
C THR A 320 -10.33 -28.23 -8.35
N ILE A 321 -9.22 -28.86 -8.75
CA ILE A 321 -9.11 -29.66 -9.98
C ILE A 321 -9.37 -31.15 -9.69
N GLY A 322 -9.64 -31.54 -8.43
CA GLY A 322 -9.89 -32.92 -8.02
C GLY A 322 -8.63 -33.78 -7.84
N LEU A 323 -7.46 -33.16 -7.66
CA LEU A 323 -6.18 -33.86 -7.43
C LEU A 323 -5.91 -34.08 -5.94
N SER A 324 -5.11 -35.10 -5.62
CA SER A 324 -4.69 -35.41 -4.25
C SER A 324 -3.74 -34.36 -3.68
N LYS A 325 -3.86 -34.09 -2.38
CA LYS A 325 -3.00 -33.12 -1.67
C LYS A 325 -1.56 -33.62 -1.62
N TRP A 326 -0.61 -32.74 -1.91
CA TRP A 326 0.80 -32.93 -1.61
C TRP A 326 1.07 -32.76 -0.12
N LYS A 327 2.02 -33.55 0.39
CA LYS A 327 2.57 -33.42 1.74
C LYS A 327 4.06 -33.17 1.61
N TYR A 328 4.63 -32.38 2.52
CA TYR A 328 6.09 -32.38 2.69
C TYR A 328 6.51 -33.78 3.10
N ILE A 329 7.42 -34.38 2.34
CA ILE A 329 8.10 -35.62 2.71
C ILE A 329 9.24 -35.26 3.69
#